data_AF-E8V6J0-F1
#
_entry.id   AF-E8V6J0-F1
#
_cell.length_a   1.000
_cell.length_b   1.000
_cell.length_c   1.000
_cell.angle_alpha   90.00
_cell.angle_beta   90.00
_cell.angle_gamma   90.00
#
_symmetry.space_group_name_H-M   'P 1'
#
loop_
_entity.id
_entity.type
_entity.pdbx_description
1 polymer ?
#
loop_
_entity_poly.entity_id
_entity_poly.type
_entity_poly.pdbx_seq_one_letter_code
_entity_poly.pdbx_strand_id
1 'polypeptide(L)'
;MTLRLLSGGVFFCLLVSSVFAQTASGSGENTSSAAPAFEIADVHPSPPRAFPFADGGSLHGDRYAYRQATMLNLISTAYGLDPNNVQGGPSWLEMDRFDIVAKAPAKSNQADLKLMLKSLLANRFALIAHNGTAPMPAYALGVIPGGKPKMTESDGTAQTGCVPHPPPQNEAPGVVSNIVVTCHNMTMETFAEMVHMMAGGYLANPVVDATGLKGSWDFDLTWTGKGQLQKAGADGISIFDALQKQLGLNLELKTAPRAVLIVDSVNEKPTPNPPGIESALPTPPPAQFDVATIKPGKAGGNTSGRINGGQIDLQSITLKTLLDIAWELNPNDDEAIVGAAKWLDVDKFDILAKVSNDALSNAGPTRPPIDIEDLRNMLKGLLIERFQMKVHKEDRPVSAYTLIAVSPKLKKADPSSRTRCTEGPGPDGKDPRIASPILNRLVTCQNMNMAQIGEEFQRVAAGFIYSPVLDATGIKGAWDFTLSFSSADLVKGTGAPGASGGASDPNGALSFFDAVNKQLGLKLEKQKRPVPVLVIDHVEEKPTEN
;
A
#
# COMPACT_ATOMS: atom_id res chain seq x y z
N MET A 1 -31.45 -11.70 62.95
CA MET A 1 -30.64 -12.05 61.77
C MET A 1 -29.86 -10.80 61.41
N THR A 2 -28.57 -10.83 61.72
CA THR A 2 -27.72 -9.68 62.04
C THR A 2 -26.82 -9.31 60.85
N LEU A 3 -26.80 -8.04 60.45
CA LEU A 3 -25.61 -7.42 59.85
C LEU A 3 -25.64 -5.91 60.13
N ARG A 4 -24.67 -5.43 60.93
CA ARG A 4 -24.44 -4.01 61.26
C ARG A 4 -23.19 -3.54 60.53
N LEU A 5 -23.30 -2.38 59.87
CA LEU A 5 -22.20 -1.53 59.42
C LEU A 5 -21.46 -0.93 60.63
N LEU A 6 -20.16 -0.65 60.45
CA LEU A 6 -19.45 0.38 61.21
C LEU A 6 -18.38 1.07 60.35
N SER A 7 -18.32 2.37 60.55
CA SER A 7 -17.54 3.45 59.96
C SER A 7 -16.12 3.60 60.54
N GLY A 8 -15.22 4.21 59.77
CA GLY A 8 -14.03 4.94 60.26
C GLY A 8 -13.67 5.98 59.19
N GLY A 9 -13.23 7.21 59.47
CA GLY A 9 -12.67 7.83 60.66
C GLY A 9 -11.57 8.79 60.16
N VAL A 10 -11.85 10.09 60.15
CA VAL A 10 -10.96 11.17 59.66
C VAL A 10 -9.90 11.50 60.71
N PHE A 11 -8.66 11.76 60.31
CA PHE A 11 -7.69 12.48 61.14
C PHE A 11 -6.82 13.43 60.31
N PHE A 12 -6.75 14.68 60.77
CA PHE A 12 -5.98 15.79 60.25
C PHE A 12 -4.82 16.04 61.23
N CYS A 13 -3.59 16.28 60.76
CA CYS A 13 -2.53 16.82 61.61
C CYS A 13 -1.50 17.63 60.80
N LEU A 14 -1.28 18.88 61.25
CA LEU A 14 -0.30 19.87 60.81
C LEU A 14 0.91 19.86 61.77
N LEU A 15 2.11 20.16 61.26
CA LEU A 15 3.23 20.97 61.84
C LEU A 15 4.58 20.49 61.24
N VAL A 16 5.27 21.29 60.40
CA VAL A 16 6.25 22.38 60.68
C VAL A 16 7.68 21.91 61.02
N SER A 17 8.56 22.14 60.03
CA SER A 17 9.97 22.58 60.02
C SER A 17 11.08 21.83 60.80
N SER A 18 12.09 21.40 60.04
CA SER A 18 13.50 21.40 60.47
C SER A 18 14.39 21.70 59.25
N VAL A 19 15.09 22.83 59.31
CA VAL A 19 16.13 23.25 58.36
C VAL A 19 17.43 22.55 58.75
N PHE A 20 17.99 21.76 57.84
CA PHE A 20 19.42 21.43 57.84
C PHE A 20 19.96 21.70 56.44
N ALA A 21 20.82 22.71 56.35
CA ALA A 21 21.61 22.99 55.17
C ALA A 21 22.78 21.99 55.14
N GLN A 22 22.80 21.11 54.15
CA GLN A 22 24.01 20.43 53.70
C GLN A 22 24.17 20.66 52.21
N THR A 23 25.16 21.49 51.90
CA THR A 23 25.70 21.71 50.56
C THR A 23 26.39 20.45 50.09
N ALA A 24 25.76 19.72 49.17
CA ALA A 24 26.43 18.76 48.31
C ALA A 24 26.19 19.21 46.86
N SER A 25 27.18 19.92 46.32
CA SER A 25 27.28 20.23 44.90
C SER A 25 27.45 18.91 44.14
N GLY A 26 26.36 18.49 43.49
CA GLY A 26 26.30 17.32 42.63
C GLY A 26 25.18 17.50 41.64
N SER A 27 25.33 18.48 40.74
CA SER A 27 24.47 18.65 39.56
C SER A 27 24.73 17.52 38.58
N GLY A 28 24.21 16.33 38.89
CA GLY A 28 23.86 15.34 37.88
C GLY A 28 22.48 15.71 37.34
N GLU A 29 22.44 16.67 36.42
CA GLU A 29 21.28 16.81 35.55
C GLU A 29 21.17 15.52 34.75
N ASN A 30 20.34 14.61 35.23
CA ASN A 30 19.83 13.51 34.45
C ASN A 30 18.84 14.14 33.45
N THR A 31 19.36 14.77 32.40
CA THR A 31 18.56 15.17 31.24
C THR A 31 18.09 13.90 30.59
N SER A 32 16.95 13.38 31.04
CA SER A 32 16.09 12.56 30.20
C SER A 32 15.76 13.43 29.00
N SER A 33 16.53 13.28 27.92
CA SER A 33 16.20 13.90 26.64
C SER A 33 14.77 13.45 26.32
N ALA A 34 13.81 14.38 26.36
CA ALA A 34 12.46 14.10 25.95
C ALA A 34 12.51 13.41 24.57
N ALA A 35 11.75 12.33 24.40
CA ALA A 35 11.71 11.63 23.12
C ALA A 35 11.36 12.63 22.01
N PRO A 36 12.00 12.58 20.82
CA PRO A 36 11.66 13.47 19.72
C PRO A 36 10.15 13.45 19.47
N ALA A 37 9.54 14.63 19.36
CA ALA A 37 8.11 14.79 19.18
C ALA A 37 7.82 15.91 18.17
N PHE A 38 6.68 15.81 17.49
CA PHE A 38 6.11 16.92 16.74
C PHE A 38 5.75 18.06 17.71
N GLU A 39 5.90 19.31 17.27
CA GLU A 39 5.50 20.48 18.05
C GLU A 39 3.98 20.45 18.32
N ILE A 40 3.22 20.02 17.31
CA ILE A 40 1.78 19.82 17.37
C ILE A 40 1.35 18.86 16.26
N ALA A 41 0.30 18.08 16.49
CA ALA A 41 -0.24 17.13 15.52
C ALA A 41 -1.77 17.05 15.56
N ASP A 42 -2.36 17.19 14.39
CA ASP A 42 -3.74 16.84 14.08
C ASP A 42 -3.79 15.37 13.66
N VAL A 43 -4.66 14.60 14.33
CA VAL A 43 -4.85 13.17 14.07
C VAL A 43 -6.34 12.88 14.08
N HIS A 44 -6.85 12.33 12.99
CA HIS A 44 -8.23 11.93 12.87
C HIS A 44 -8.40 10.71 11.94
N PRO A 45 -9.51 9.96 12.06
CA PRO A 45 -9.87 8.96 11.07
C PRO A 45 -9.97 9.59 9.67
N SER A 46 -9.47 8.88 8.67
CA SER A 46 -9.56 9.31 7.28
C SER A 46 -10.99 9.17 6.76
N PRO A 47 -11.44 10.05 5.84
CA PRO A 47 -12.72 9.86 5.16
C PRO A 47 -12.67 8.59 4.28
N PRO A 48 -13.79 7.84 4.16
CA PRO A 48 -13.86 6.67 3.28
C PRO A 48 -13.54 7.03 1.82
N ARG A 49 -12.81 6.15 1.14
CA ARG A 49 -12.50 6.26 -0.30
C ARG A 49 -12.64 4.91 -0.98
N ALA A 50 -12.98 4.91 -2.27
CA ALA A 50 -13.14 3.68 -3.05
C ALA A 50 -11.80 2.95 -3.27
N PHE A 51 -10.72 3.70 -3.46
CA PHE A 51 -9.36 3.16 -3.68
C PHE A 51 -8.37 3.81 -2.73
N PRO A 52 -8.44 3.50 -1.43
CA PRO A 52 -7.59 4.16 -0.46
C PRO A 52 -6.18 3.59 -0.53
N PHE A 53 -5.20 4.47 -0.64
CA PHE A 53 -3.79 4.15 -0.48
C PHE A 53 -3.15 5.19 0.43
N ALA A 54 -2.16 4.75 1.20
CA ALA A 54 -1.46 5.64 2.12
C ALA A 54 -0.55 6.59 1.32
N ASP A 55 -0.63 7.88 1.60
CA ASP A 55 0.11 8.91 0.88
C ASP A 55 0.84 9.87 1.84
N GLY A 56 1.99 10.38 1.40
CA GLY A 56 2.89 11.17 2.23
C GLY A 56 3.84 10.31 3.08
N GLY A 57 3.97 10.67 4.37
CA GLY A 57 5.00 10.13 5.27
C GLY A 57 6.34 10.87 5.16
N SER A 58 6.32 12.10 4.66
CA SER A 58 7.50 12.95 4.46
C SER A 58 7.22 14.39 4.90
N LEU A 59 8.29 15.17 5.02
CA LEU A 59 8.25 16.57 5.45
C LEU A 59 8.23 17.51 4.24
N HIS A 60 7.30 18.46 4.26
CA HIS A 60 7.21 19.59 3.34
C HIS A 60 7.39 20.89 4.13
N GLY A 61 8.56 21.53 3.99
CA GLY A 61 8.94 22.63 4.88
C GLY A 61 9.07 22.14 6.33
N ASP A 62 8.20 22.61 7.22
CA ASP A 62 8.07 22.15 8.60
C ASP A 62 6.83 21.25 8.81
N ARG A 63 6.09 20.91 7.75
CA ARG A 63 4.82 20.19 7.84
C ARG A 63 4.98 18.74 7.42
N TYR A 64 4.69 17.83 8.34
CA TYR A 64 4.61 16.39 8.09
C TYR A 64 3.15 16.03 7.79
N ALA A 65 2.92 15.31 6.69
CA ALA A 65 1.59 14.80 6.36
C ALA A 65 1.67 13.30 6.02
N TYR A 66 0.77 12.51 6.60
CA TYR A 66 0.57 11.11 6.26
C TYR A 66 -0.94 10.82 6.22
N ARG A 67 -1.49 10.65 5.02
CA ARG A 67 -2.93 10.54 4.78
C ARG A 67 -3.31 9.12 4.38
N GLN A 68 -4.57 8.77 4.65
CA GLN A 68 -5.17 7.46 4.30
C GLN A 68 -4.31 6.28 4.79
N ALA A 69 -3.54 6.49 5.85
CA ALA A 69 -2.55 5.54 6.34
C ALA A 69 -3.19 4.57 7.31
N THR A 70 -3.03 3.27 7.07
CA THR A 70 -3.44 2.28 8.07
C THR A 70 -2.52 2.33 9.28
N MET A 71 -2.96 1.83 10.43
CA MET A 71 -2.08 1.75 11.59
C MET A 71 -0.83 0.90 11.31
N LEU A 72 -0.96 -0.13 10.46
CA LEU A 72 0.18 -0.89 9.96
C LEU A 72 1.15 -0.02 9.17
N ASN A 73 0.65 0.88 8.30
CA ASN A 73 1.49 1.83 7.57
C ASN A 73 2.24 2.78 8.52
N LEU A 74 1.54 3.32 9.51
CA LEU A 74 2.11 4.25 10.50
C LEU A 74 3.20 3.56 11.33
N ILE A 75 2.95 2.36 11.86
CA ILE A 75 3.93 1.60 12.64
C ILE A 75 5.14 1.21 11.77
N SER A 76 4.90 0.66 10.57
CA SER A 76 5.99 0.25 9.68
C SER A 76 6.90 1.41 9.31
N THR A 77 6.30 2.59 9.05
CA THR A 77 7.04 3.82 8.76
C THR A 77 7.85 4.29 9.98
N ALA A 78 7.20 4.37 11.15
CA ALA A 78 7.83 4.81 12.39
C ALA A 78 9.02 3.92 12.78
N TYR A 79 8.91 2.60 12.61
CA TYR A 79 9.97 1.65 12.95
C TYR A 79 10.92 1.32 11.79
N GLY A 80 10.63 1.77 10.57
CA GLY A 80 11.45 1.48 9.38
C GLY A 80 11.46 0.01 8.99
N LEU A 81 10.30 -0.65 9.08
CA LEU A 81 10.14 -2.10 8.86
C LEU A 81 9.34 -2.39 7.58
N ASP A 82 9.58 -3.55 6.98
CA ASP A 82 8.62 -4.14 6.05
C ASP A 82 7.29 -4.40 6.80
N PRO A 83 6.12 -4.04 6.25
CA PRO A 83 4.84 -4.25 6.92
C PRO A 83 4.55 -5.71 7.30
N ASN A 84 5.10 -6.68 6.58
CA ASN A 84 4.96 -8.09 6.93
C ASN A 84 5.75 -8.46 8.19
N ASN A 85 6.71 -7.64 8.62
CA ASN A 85 7.48 -7.85 9.86
C ASN A 85 6.80 -7.23 11.08
N VAL A 86 5.63 -6.60 10.92
CA VAL A 86 4.79 -6.17 12.04
C VAL A 86 3.76 -7.26 12.28
N GLN A 87 3.76 -7.86 13.47
CA GLN A 87 2.93 -9.00 13.87
C GLN A 87 2.04 -8.66 15.07
N GLY A 88 1.03 -9.48 15.34
CA GLY A 88 0.09 -9.26 16.44
C GLY A 88 -0.83 -8.05 16.23
N GLY A 89 -1.35 -7.54 17.35
CA GLY A 89 -2.27 -6.40 17.40
C GLY A 89 -3.72 -6.71 16.97
N PRO A 90 -4.63 -5.75 17.16
CA PRO A 90 -6.04 -5.90 16.78
C PRO A 90 -6.27 -6.04 15.26
N SER A 91 -7.42 -6.59 14.87
CA SER A 91 -7.71 -6.92 13.47
C SER A 91 -7.78 -5.72 12.53
N TRP A 92 -8.13 -4.53 13.04
CA TRP A 92 -8.33 -3.31 12.26
C TRP A 92 -7.03 -2.65 11.78
N LEU A 93 -5.86 -3.09 12.25
CA LEU A 93 -4.56 -2.47 11.97
C LEU A 93 -4.27 -2.23 10.47
N GLU A 94 -4.82 -3.05 9.59
CA GLU A 94 -4.59 -2.99 8.15
C GLU A 94 -5.78 -2.43 7.36
N MET A 95 -6.87 -2.09 8.02
CA MET A 95 -8.12 -1.66 7.40
C MET A 95 -8.39 -0.19 7.72
N ASP A 96 -8.45 0.14 9.01
CA ASP A 96 -8.80 1.48 9.45
C ASP A 96 -7.66 2.45 9.11
N ARG A 97 -8.05 3.65 8.70
CA ARG A 97 -7.14 4.66 8.15
C ARG A 97 -7.22 5.95 8.92
N PHE A 98 -6.06 6.60 9.02
CA PHE A 98 -5.89 7.85 9.73
C PHE A 98 -5.15 8.85 8.86
N ASP A 99 -5.53 10.10 9.02
CA ASP A 99 -4.78 11.23 8.52
C ASP A 99 -4.01 11.85 9.70
N ILE A 100 -2.72 12.07 9.49
CA ILE A 100 -1.83 12.78 10.41
C ILE A 100 -1.29 14.00 9.68
N VAL A 101 -1.48 15.16 10.31
CA VAL A 101 -0.86 16.41 9.91
C VAL A 101 -0.14 16.97 11.12
N ALA A 102 1.16 17.19 11.02
CA ALA A 102 1.97 17.60 12.15
C ALA A 102 3.00 18.66 11.78
N LYS A 103 3.42 19.46 12.77
CA LYS A 103 4.53 20.40 12.64
C LYS A 103 5.77 19.79 13.25
N ALA A 104 6.83 19.65 12.46
CA ALA A 104 8.12 19.17 12.91
C ALA A 104 9.03 20.36 13.30
N PRO A 105 9.88 20.20 14.33
CA PRO A 105 10.93 21.16 14.62
C PRO A 105 11.81 21.46 13.40
N ALA A 106 12.32 22.69 13.31
CA ALA A 106 13.20 23.08 12.22
C ALA A 106 14.42 22.14 12.09
N LYS A 107 14.82 21.83 10.85
CA LYS A 107 15.93 20.93 10.50
C LYS A 107 15.73 19.45 10.88
N SER A 108 14.51 19.03 11.18
CA SER A 108 14.18 17.60 11.37
C SER A 108 14.55 16.80 10.12
N ASN A 109 15.29 15.72 10.30
CA ASN A 109 15.62 14.76 9.23
C ASN A 109 14.70 13.53 9.27
N GLN A 110 14.82 12.62 8.30
CA GLN A 110 13.95 11.45 8.21
C GLN A 110 14.03 10.52 9.43
N ALA A 111 15.18 10.41 10.10
CA ALA A 111 15.32 9.61 11.31
C ALA A 111 14.58 10.27 12.48
N ASP A 112 14.62 11.60 12.58
CA ASP A 112 13.86 12.36 13.57
C ASP A 112 12.35 12.14 13.38
N LEU A 113 11.86 12.22 12.13
CA LEU A 113 10.43 12.01 11.81
C LEU A 113 9.95 10.61 12.21
N LYS A 114 10.78 9.57 12.02
CA LYS A 114 10.46 8.21 12.48
C LYS A 114 10.29 8.17 14.00
N LEU A 115 11.19 8.80 14.74
CA LEU A 115 11.12 8.87 16.21
C LEU A 115 9.91 9.70 16.68
N MET A 116 9.63 10.84 16.02
CA MET A 116 8.45 11.66 16.30
C MET A 116 7.15 10.92 16.05
N LEU A 117 7.07 10.15 14.96
CA LEU A 117 5.92 9.30 14.68
C LEU A 117 5.77 8.19 15.71
N LYS A 118 6.86 7.53 16.14
CA LYS A 118 6.80 6.56 17.26
C LYS A 118 6.21 7.20 18.53
N SER A 119 6.71 8.38 18.91
CA SER A 119 6.20 9.13 20.07
C SER A 119 4.73 9.50 19.92
N LEU A 120 4.31 9.93 18.73
CA LEU A 120 2.90 10.24 18.43
C LEU A 120 2.01 8.99 18.59
N LEU A 121 2.42 7.85 18.04
CA LEU A 121 1.64 6.61 18.15
C LEU A 121 1.53 6.12 19.59
N ALA A 122 2.62 6.20 20.36
CA ALA A 122 2.59 5.88 21.79
C ALA A 122 1.64 6.81 22.57
N ASN A 123 1.69 8.12 22.32
CA ASN A 123 0.90 9.10 23.10
C ASN A 123 -0.57 9.20 22.66
N ARG A 124 -0.83 9.13 21.35
CA ARG A 124 -2.17 9.35 20.78
C ARG A 124 -2.97 8.07 20.69
N PHE A 125 -2.32 6.94 20.43
CA PHE A 125 -2.98 5.65 20.26
C PHE A 125 -2.62 4.64 21.35
N ALA A 126 -1.81 5.01 22.37
CA ALA A 126 -1.36 4.08 23.41
C ALA A 126 -0.68 2.82 22.82
N LEU A 127 0.08 2.98 21.72
CA LEU A 127 0.79 1.87 21.08
C LEU A 127 1.80 1.25 22.06
N ILE A 128 1.66 -0.05 22.30
CA ILE A 128 2.63 -0.88 23.01
C ILE A 128 3.10 -1.97 22.04
N ALA A 129 4.41 -2.06 21.84
CA ALA A 129 5.03 -3.04 20.96
C ALA A 129 6.43 -3.40 21.44
N HIS A 130 6.87 -4.62 21.12
CA HIS A 130 8.21 -5.11 21.45
C HIS A 130 8.82 -5.90 20.29
N ASN A 131 10.15 -5.97 20.26
CA ASN A 131 10.86 -6.82 19.30
C ASN A 131 10.70 -8.29 19.69
N GLY A 132 10.44 -9.14 18.71
CA GLY A 132 10.33 -10.58 18.92
C GLY A 132 10.70 -11.36 17.68
N THR A 133 10.32 -12.64 17.67
CA THR A 133 10.50 -13.54 16.55
C THR A 133 9.20 -14.24 16.21
N ALA A 134 8.85 -14.33 14.93
CA ALA A 134 7.67 -15.05 14.47
C ALA A 134 8.03 -16.12 13.43
N PRO A 135 7.35 -17.29 13.44
CA PRO A 135 7.47 -18.27 12.38
C PRO A 135 6.80 -17.74 11.12
N MET A 136 7.57 -17.51 10.06
CA MET A 136 7.10 -16.90 8.83
C MET A 136 7.65 -17.63 7.60
N PRO A 137 6.95 -17.61 6.45
CA PRO A 137 7.51 -18.10 5.19
C PRO A 137 8.82 -17.39 4.84
N ALA A 138 9.84 -18.17 4.55
CA ALA A 138 11.14 -17.72 4.09
C ALA A 138 11.77 -18.79 3.19
N TYR A 139 12.60 -18.38 2.24
CA TYR A 139 13.46 -19.32 1.55
C TYR A 139 14.68 -19.62 2.44
N ALA A 140 14.83 -20.86 2.88
CA ALA A 140 16.02 -21.30 3.57
C ALA A 140 17.12 -21.58 2.55
N LEU A 141 18.23 -20.84 2.64
CA LEU A 141 19.45 -21.10 1.88
C LEU A 141 20.22 -22.22 2.59
N GLY A 142 20.30 -23.39 1.96
CA GLY A 142 20.95 -24.57 2.51
C GLY A 142 22.07 -25.09 1.61
N VAL A 143 22.87 -26.02 2.14
CA VAL A 143 23.78 -26.84 1.32
C VAL A 143 22.99 -28.03 0.77
N ILE A 144 23.19 -28.38 -0.50
CA ILE A 144 22.48 -29.52 -1.11
C ILE A 144 22.86 -30.83 -0.39
N PRO A 145 21.93 -31.78 -0.21
CA PRO A 145 22.23 -33.06 0.42
C PRO A 145 23.39 -33.80 -0.29
N GLY A 146 24.44 -34.12 0.46
CA GLY A 146 25.63 -34.81 -0.05
C GLY A 146 26.54 -33.98 -0.96
N GLY A 147 26.23 -32.70 -1.22
CA GLY A 147 27.08 -31.81 -1.98
C GLY A 147 28.12 -31.09 -1.13
N LYS A 148 29.17 -30.59 -1.79
CA LYS A 148 30.13 -29.65 -1.20
C LYS A 148 29.84 -28.25 -1.75
N PRO A 149 29.95 -27.20 -0.92
CA PRO A 149 29.93 -25.82 -1.40
C PRO A 149 30.97 -25.65 -2.52
N LYS A 150 30.55 -25.07 -3.65
CA LYS A 150 31.39 -24.76 -4.80
C LYS A 150 31.74 -23.27 -4.79
N MET A 151 32.40 -22.87 -3.72
CA MET A 151 32.81 -21.49 -3.44
C MET A 151 34.21 -21.51 -2.86
N THR A 152 34.92 -20.40 -2.96
CA THR A 152 36.26 -20.23 -2.39
C THR A 152 36.13 -19.52 -1.06
N GLU A 153 36.83 -19.98 -0.02
CA GLU A 153 36.89 -19.25 1.24
C GLU A 153 37.68 -17.94 1.03
N SER A 154 37.12 -16.84 1.50
CA SER A 154 37.69 -15.51 1.33
C SER A 154 38.75 -15.24 2.41
N ASP A 155 39.81 -14.53 2.02
CA ASP A 155 40.84 -14.05 2.97
C ASP A 155 40.39 -12.81 3.77
N GLY A 156 39.19 -12.29 3.48
CA GLY A 156 38.59 -11.14 4.16
C GLY A 156 39.16 -9.78 3.77
N THR A 157 40.06 -9.72 2.78
CA THR A 157 40.73 -8.46 2.37
C THR A 157 39.92 -7.66 1.34
N ALA A 158 39.09 -8.34 0.54
CA ALA A 158 38.22 -7.71 -0.44
C ALA A 158 37.01 -7.02 0.20
N GLN A 159 36.52 -5.97 -0.45
CA GLN A 159 35.29 -5.30 -0.04
C GLN A 159 34.10 -6.26 -0.19
N THR A 160 33.33 -6.44 0.89
CA THR A 160 32.13 -7.28 0.90
C THR A 160 31.09 -6.77 -0.10
N GLY A 161 30.59 -7.65 -0.95
CA GLY A 161 29.46 -7.37 -1.82
C GLY A 161 29.44 -8.20 -3.10
N CYS A 162 28.34 -8.10 -3.83
CA CYS A 162 28.18 -8.67 -5.16
C CYS A 162 28.12 -7.55 -6.19
N VAL A 163 29.04 -7.59 -7.16
CA VAL A 163 29.14 -6.59 -8.24
C VAL A 163 28.54 -7.19 -9.50
N PRO A 164 27.47 -6.58 -10.07
CA PRO A 164 26.90 -7.03 -11.33
C PRO A 164 27.82 -6.67 -12.50
N HIS A 165 27.96 -7.60 -13.43
CA HIS A 165 28.66 -7.36 -14.69
C HIS A 165 27.72 -6.66 -15.67
N PRO A 166 28.22 -5.72 -16.48
CA PRO A 166 27.42 -5.14 -17.54
C PRO A 166 27.02 -6.22 -18.56
N PRO A 167 25.81 -6.15 -19.13
CA PRO A 167 25.42 -7.08 -20.18
C PRO A 167 26.39 -6.95 -21.38
N PRO A 168 26.61 -8.04 -22.13
CA PRO A 168 27.49 -8.00 -23.30
C PRO A 168 27.06 -6.92 -24.29
N GLN A 169 28.03 -6.13 -24.75
CA GLN A 169 27.77 -5.11 -25.77
C GLN A 169 27.65 -5.78 -27.14
N ASN A 170 26.64 -5.36 -27.92
CA ASN A 170 26.33 -5.86 -29.28
C ASN A 170 25.73 -7.27 -29.36
N GLU A 171 24.88 -7.66 -28.40
CA GLU A 171 24.07 -8.86 -28.58
C GLU A 171 23.10 -8.72 -29.77
N ALA A 172 22.91 -9.81 -30.51
CA ALA A 172 21.94 -9.84 -31.60
C ALA A 172 20.51 -9.59 -31.06
N PRO A 173 19.65 -8.87 -31.79
CA PRO A 173 18.27 -8.66 -31.39
C PRO A 173 17.56 -9.98 -31.08
N GLY A 174 17.00 -10.10 -29.89
CA GLY A 174 16.24 -11.28 -29.47
C GLY A 174 16.98 -12.22 -28.52
N VAL A 175 18.31 -12.13 -28.39
CA VAL A 175 19.08 -12.88 -27.39
C VAL A 175 18.66 -12.46 -25.98
N VAL A 176 18.57 -13.44 -25.08
CA VAL A 176 18.33 -13.20 -23.64
C VAL A 176 19.67 -13.32 -22.92
N SER A 177 20.18 -12.20 -22.42
CA SER A 177 21.39 -12.19 -21.61
C SER A 177 21.11 -12.68 -20.19
N ASN A 178 22.07 -13.40 -19.61
CA ASN A 178 22.04 -13.73 -18.19
C ASN A 178 22.52 -12.54 -17.34
N ILE A 179 22.03 -12.48 -16.12
CA ILE A 179 22.58 -11.67 -15.04
C ILE A 179 23.79 -12.43 -14.51
N VAL A 180 24.94 -11.75 -14.44
CA VAL A 180 26.19 -12.27 -13.91
C VAL A 180 26.66 -11.35 -12.79
N VAL A 181 26.98 -11.91 -11.64
CA VAL A 181 27.54 -11.17 -10.51
C VAL A 181 28.80 -11.87 -10.00
N THR A 182 29.79 -11.07 -9.59
CA THR A 182 30.95 -11.55 -8.84
C THR A 182 30.79 -11.09 -7.39
N CYS A 183 30.76 -12.04 -6.47
CA CYS A 183 30.59 -11.81 -5.06
C CYS A 183 31.90 -12.04 -4.32
N HIS A 184 32.26 -11.07 -3.47
CA HIS A 184 33.46 -11.12 -2.66
C HIS A 184 33.15 -10.97 -1.18
N ASN A 185 33.93 -11.69 -0.35
CA ASN A 185 33.93 -11.61 1.11
C ASN A 185 32.50 -11.69 1.71
N MET A 186 31.71 -12.66 1.24
CA MET A 186 30.30 -12.81 1.62
C MET A 186 30.14 -13.85 2.73
N THR A 187 29.59 -13.44 3.87
CA THR A 187 29.00 -14.41 4.80
C THR A 187 27.71 -14.99 4.20
N MET A 188 27.29 -16.18 4.61
CA MET A 188 26.04 -16.77 4.11
C MET A 188 24.80 -15.99 4.56
N GLU A 189 24.86 -15.31 5.71
CA GLU A 189 23.82 -14.38 6.17
C GLU A 189 23.69 -13.17 5.22
N THR A 190 24.81 -12.49 4.92
CA THR A 190 24.81 -11.36 3.97
C THR A 190 24.42 -11.82 2.56
N PHE A 191 24.83 -13.01 2.16
CA PHE A 191 24.48 -13.55 0.84
C PHE A 191 22.99 -13.88 0.74
N ALA A 192 22.36 -14.41 1.79
CA ALA A 192 20.92 -14.63 1.82
C ALA A 192 20.15 -13.32 1.53
N GLU A 193 20.48 -12.23 2.24
CA GLU A 193 19.88 -10.92 1.99
C GLU A 193 20.10 -10.43 0.55
N MET A 194 21.32 -10.59 0.04
CA MET A 194 21.68 -10.15 -1.31
C MET A 194 20.97 -10.95 -2.40
N VAL A 195 20.82 -12.27 -2.26
CA VAL A 195 20.10 -13.11 -3.21
C VAL A 195 18.63 -12.72 -3.29
N HIS A 196 17.99 -12.42 -2.14
CA HIS A 196 16.63 -11.91 -2.14
C HIS A 196 16.51 -10.61 -2.94
N MET A 197 17.45 -9.68 -2.75
CA MET A 197 17.49 -8.41 -3.47
C MET A 197 17.71 -8.59 -4.97
N MET A 198 18.71 -9.37 -5.38
CA MET A 198 19.10 -9.54 -6.79
C MET A 198 18.12 -10.41 -7.58
N ALA A 199 17.49 -11.40 -6.93
CA ALA A 199 16.57 -12.36 -7.56
C ALA A 199 15.12 -12.22 -7.09
N GLY A 200 14.72 -11.03 -6.60
CA GLY A 200 13.38 -10.78 -6.05
C GLY A 200 12.22 -11.09 -7.00
N GLY A 201 12.44 -11.08 -8.31
CA GLY A 201 11.44 -11.57 -9.27
C GLY A 201 11.04 -13.03 -9.03
N TYR A 202 11.99 -13.88 -8.64
CA TYR A 202 11.77 -15.28 -8.28
C TYR A 202 11.27 -15.47 -6.85
N LEU A 203 11.76 -14.63 -5.93
CA LEU A 203 11.67 -14.87 -4.49
C LEU A 203 10.65 -13.93 -3.86
N ALA A 204 9.42 -14.41 -3.71
CA ALA A 204 8.33 -13.65 -3.08
C ALA A 204 8.50 -13.46 -1.56
N ASN A 205 9.41 -14.20 -0.93
CA ASN A 205 9.69 -14.14 0.49
C ASN A 205 11.18 -13.91 0.74
N PRO A 206 11.57 -13.35 1.89
CA PRO A 206 12.97 -13.19 2.26
C PRO A 206 13.72 -14.51 2.32
N VAL A 207 15.05 -14.43 2.18
CA VAL A 207 15.95 -15.58 2.29
C VAL A 207 16.63 -15.54 3.66
N VAL A 208 16.75 -16.69 4.31
CA VAL A 208 17.47 -16.86 5.58
C VAL A 208 18.61 -17.85 5.40
N ASP A 209 19.73 -17.60 6.07
CA ASP A 209 20.85 -18.55 6.09
C ASP A 209 20.50 -19.77 6.95
N ALA A 210 20.49 -20.95 6.31
CA ALA A 210 20.36 -22.25 6.94
C ALA A 210 21.50 -23.20 6.50
N THR A 211 22.60 -22.65 5.98
CA THR A 211 23.71 -23.42 5.42
C THR A 211 24.59 -24.03 6.51
N GLY A 212 24.70 -23.36 7.66
CA GLY A 212 25.64 -23.69 8.72
C GLY A 212 27.11 -23.40 8.38
N LEU A 213 27.39 -22.83 7.21
CA LEU A 213 28.74 -22.48 6.78
C LEU A 213 29.26 -21.30 7.61
N LYS A 214 30.54 -21.36 7.97
CA LYS A 214 31.25 -20.29 8.68
C LYS A 214 32.20 -19.60 7.72
N GLY A 215 32.70 -18.43 8.12
CA GLY A 215 33.60 -17.62 7.31
C GLY A 215 32.88 -16.86 6.19
N SER A 216 33.68 -16.25 5.34
CA SER A 216 33.25 -15.50 4.16
C SER A 216 33.67 -16.23 2.89
N TRP A 217 32.96 -16.00 1.80
CA TRP A 217 33.11 -16.75 0.56
C TRP A 217 33.17 -15.82 -0.66
N ASP A 218 33.98 -16.23 -1.63
CA ASP A 218 34.13 -15.62 -2.95
C ASP A 218 33.58 -16.58 -4.02
N PHE A 219 32.75 -16.06 -4.92
CA PHE A 219 32.12 -16.84 -6.00
C PHE A 219 31.49 -15.96 -7.07
N ASP A 220 31.31 -16.53 -8.26
CA ASP A 220 30.49 -15.96 -9.32
C ASP A 220 29.13 -16.65 -9.36
N LEU A 221 28.09 -15.91 -9.74
CA LEU A 221 26.75 -16.45 -9.92
C LEU A 221 26.11 -15.92 -11.19
N THR A 222 25.55 -16.83 -12.00
CA THR A 222 24.90 -16.51 -13.27
C THR A 222 23.48 -17.06 -13.32
N TRP A 223 22.48 -16.23 -13.65
CA TRP A 223 21.09 -16.67 -13.82
C TRP A 223 20.34 -15.81 -14.83
N THR A 224 19.22 -16.31 -15.36
CA THR A 224 18.33 -15.54 -16.23
C THR A 224 17.31 -14.78 -15.39
N GLY A 225 16.96 -13.54 -15.74
CA GLY A 225 15.88 -12.83 -15.05
C GLY A 225 14.52 -13.51 -15.26
N LYS A 226 13.66 -13.58 -14.22
CA LYS A 226 12.37 -14.31 -14.28
C LYS A 226 11.49 -13.92 -15.47
N GLY A 227 11.40 -12.63 -15.77
CA GLY A 227 10.60 -12.13 -16.90
C GLY A 227 11.12 -12.55 -18.28
N GLN A 228 12.37 -12.99 -18.38
CA GLN A 228 12.99 -13.46 -19.62
C GLN A 228 13.18 -14.99 -19.65
N LEU A 229 12.95 -15.69 -18.53
CA LEU A 229 13.22 -17.13 -18.42
C LEU A 229 12.45 -17.94 -19.47
N GLN A 230 11.17 -17.63 -19.69
CA GLN A 230 10.36 -18.31 -20.70
C GLN A 230 10.93 -18.09 -22.12
N LYS A 231 11.39 -16.88 -22.42
CA LYS A 231 11.98 -16.53 -23.71
C LYS A 231 13.34 -17.21 -23.91
N ALA A 232 14.13 -17.37 -22.85
CA ALA A 232 15.40 -18.09 -22.88
C ALA A 232 15.24 -19.60 -23.14
N GLY A 233 14.06 -20.17 -22.89
CA GLY A 233 13.78 -21.57 -23.17
C GLY A 233 14.75 -22.52 -22.45
N ALA A 234 15.38 -23.43 -23.20
CA ALA A 234 16.32 -24.42 -22.66
C ALA A 234 17.62 -23.80 -22.12
N ASP A 235 18.00 -22.60 -22.59
CA ASP A 235 19.19 -21.89 -22.14
C ASP A 235 18.93 -21.04 -20.88
N GLY A 236 17.67 -20.95 -20.45
CA GLY A 236 17.26 -20.23 -19.26
C GLY A 236 17.73 -20.93 -17.98
N ILE A 237 18.42 -20.18 -17.12
CA ILE A 237 18.91 -20.66 -15.81
C ILE A 237 18.09 -19.97 -14.71
N SER A 238 17.25 -20.72 -14.01
CA SER A 238 16.55 -20.16 -12.84
C SER A 238 17.52 -19.86 -11.70
N ILE A 239 17.16 -18.96 -10.77
CA ILE A 239 18.00 -18.72 -9.58
C ILE A 239 18.16 -20.00 -8.74
N PHE A 240 17.15 -20.87 -8.70
CA PHE A 240 17.21 -22.15 -8.00
C PHE A 240 18.24 -23.10 -8.63
N ASP A 241 18.22 -23.20 -9.97
CA ASP A 241 19.22 -23.99 -10.71
C ASP A 241 20.63 -23.40 -10.57
N ALA A 242 20.75 -22.07 -10.60
CA ALA A 242 22.04 -21.38 -10.48
C ALA A 242 22.71 -21.71 -9.14
N LEU A 243 21.99 -21.52 -8.02
CA LEU A 243 22.50 -21.85 -6.69
C LEU A 243 22.86 -23.34 -6.58
N GLN A 244 22.01 -24.23 -7.10
CA GLN A 244 22.21 -25.67 -6.99
C GLN A 244 23.41 -26.15 -7.81
N LYS A 245 23.50 -25.75 -9.08
CA LYS A 245 24.49 -26.27 -10.02
C LYS A 245 25.84 -25.57 -9.87
N GLN A 246 25.83 -24.26 -9.62
CA GLN A 246 27.05 -23.44 -9.58
C GLN A 246 27.66 -23.38 -8.19
N LEU A 247 26.86 -23.21 -7.13
CA LEU A 247 27.36 -23.03 -5.76
C LEU A 247 27.20 -24.27 -4.87
N GLY A 248 26.40 -25.27 -5.29
CA GLY A 248 26.07 -26.41 -4.44
C GLY A 248 25.13 -26.04 -3.29
N LEU A 249 24.35 -24.97 -3.44
CA LEU A 249 23.39 -24.47 -2.46
C LEU A 249 21.96 -24.64 -2.98
N ASN A 250 20.96 -24.73 -2.11
CA ASN A 250 19.56 -24.75 -2.50
C ASN A 250 18.76 -23.66 -1.78
N LEU A 251 17.66 -23.25 -2.39
CA LEU A 251 16.61 -22.48 -1.74
C LEU A 251 15.37 -23.34 -1.61
N GLU A 252 14.89 -23.50 -0.38
CA GLU A 252 13.64 -24.19 -0.10
C GLU A 252 12.70 -23.26 0.67
N LEU A 253 11.47 -23.07 0.17
CA LEU A 253 10.47 -22.31 0.91
C LEU A 253 10.03 -23.11 2.14
N LYS A 254 10.36 -22.59 3.31
CA LYS A 254 10.05 -23.20 4.62
C LYS A 254 9.49 -22.13 5.55
N THR A 255 9.02 -22.58 6.71
CA THR A 255 8.78 -21.67 7.83
C THR A 255 10.08 -21.51 8.59
N ALA A 256 10.49 -20.25 8.83
CA ALA A 256 11.69 -19.92 9.61
C ALA A 256 11.37 -18.81 10.62
N PRO A 257 12.06 -18.77 11.77
CA PRO A 257 11.94 -17.65 12.70
C PRO A 257 12.49 -16.38 12.05
N ARG A 258 11.68 -15.32 12.03
CA ARG A 258 12.07 -14.00 11.52
C ARG A 258 11.94 -12.96 12.61
N ALA A 259 12.88 -12.02 12.65
CA ALA A 259 12.78 -10.86 13.53
C ALA A 259 11.57 -10.00 13.12
N VAL A 260 10.74 -9.66 14.11
CA VAL A 260 9.50 -8.92 13.92
C VAL A 260 9.31 -7.91 15.04
N LEU A 261 8.47 -6.90 14.78
CA LEU A 261 7.87 -6.07 15.82
C LEU A 261 6.49 -6.64 16.14
N ILE A 262 6.28 -7.03 17.39
CA ILE A 262 5.01 -7.54 17.89
C ILE A 262 4.24 -6.39 18.50
N VAL A 263 3.03 -6.11 17.99
CA VAL A 263 2.10 -5.14 18.56
C VAL A 263 1.32 -5.84 19.67
N ASP A 264 1.54 -5.41 20.91
CA ASP A 264 0.82 -5.93 22.08
C ASP A 264 -0.57 -5.31 22.20
N SER A 265 -0.64 -3.99 22.04
CA SER A 265 -1.90 -3.25 22.05
C SER A 265 -1.77 -1.91 21.35
N VAL A 266 -2.89 -1.42 20.84
CA VAL A 266 -3.06 -0.08 20.27
C VAL A 266 -4.55 0.25 20.31
N ASN A 267 -4.89 1.48 20.69
CA ASN A 267 -6.25 1.97 20.70
C ASN A 267 -6.66 2.37 19.29
N GLU A 268 -7.89 2.05 18.89
CA GLU A 268 -8.44 2.42 17.58
C GLU A 268 -8.74 3.92 17.50
N LYS A 269 -9.33 4.46 18.58
CA LYS A 269 -9.64 5.88 18.68
C LYS A 269 -8.44 6.65 19.25
N PRO A 270 -7.87 7.63 18.53
CA PRO A 270 -6.82 8.47 19.09
C PRO A 270 -7.36 9.36 20.21
N THR A 271 -6.47 9.80 21.10
CA THR A 271 -6.80 10.87 22.05
C THR A 271 -7.19 12.16 21.31
N PRO A 272 -8.04 13.03 21.88
CA PRO A 272 -8.45 14.28 21.23
C PRO A 272 -7.25 15.16 20.84
N ASN A 273 -7.41 15.93 19.76
CA ASN A 273 -6.42 16.94 19.38
C ASN A 273 -6.28 18.02 20.46
N PRO A 274 -5.10 18.63 20.59
CA PRO A 274 -4.92 19.76 21.49
C PRO A 274 -5.79 20.96 21.04
N PRO A 275 -6.21 21.83 21.98
CA PRO A 275 -6.94 23.04 21.63
C PRO A 275 -6.09 23.97 20.75
N GLY A 276 -6.72 24.72 19.85
CA GLY A 276 -6.02 25.68 18.97
C GLY A 276 -5.32 25.05 17.76
N ILE A 277 -5.59 23.77 17.46
CA ILE A 277 -4.99 23.05 16.33
C ILE A 277 -5.12 23.81 15.00
N GLU A 278 -6.28 24.40 14.73
CA GLU A 278 -6.54 25.16 13.49
C GLU A 278 -5.67 26.42 13.37
N SER A 279 -5.35 27.07 14.49
CA SER A 279 -4.50 28.25 14.50
C SER A 279 -3.01 27.91 14.40
N ALA A 280 -2.59 26.79 15.02
CA ALA A 280 -1.19 26.36 15.07
C ALA A 280 -0.78 25.51 13.85
N LEU A 281 -1.73 24.85 13.20
CA LEU A 281 -1.57 24.06 11.98
C LEU A 281 -2.67 24.44 10.97
N PRO A 282 -2.70 25.70 10.48
CA PRO A 282 -3.70 26.11 9.51
C PRO A 282 -3.63 25.22 8.27
N THR A 283 -4.80 24.87 7.73
CA THR A 283 -4.89 24.15 6.45
C THR A 283 -4.32 25.06 5.37
N PRO A 284 -3.31 24.62 4.61
CA PRO A 284 -2.79 25.43 3.51
C PRO A 284 -3.90 25.66 2.47
N PRO A 285 -3.83 26.76 1.71
CA PRO A 285 -4.72 26.95 0.58
C PRO A 285 -4.57 25.76 -0.39
N PRO A 286 -5.62 25.39 -1.14
CA PRO A 286 -5.52 24.34 -2.14
C PRO A 286 -4.34 24.58 -3.07
N ALA A 287 -3.55 23.54 -3.34
CA ALA A 287 -2.45 23.62 -4.29
C ALA A 287 -2.98 24.08 -5.66
N GLN A 288 -2.21 24.95 -6.32
CA GLN A 288 -2.50 25.46 -7.66
C GLN A 288 -1.28 25.29 -8.56
N PHE A 289 -1.50 25.27 -9.87
CA PHE A 289 -0.41 25.38 -10.83
C PHE A 289 0.13 26.82 -10.84
N ASP A 290 1.45 26.98 -10.85
CA ASP A 290 2.09 28.30 -11.05
C ASP A 290 1.75 28.84 -12.43
N VAL A 291 1.76 27.95 -13.43
CA VAL A 291 1.43 28.22 -14.82
C VAL A 291 0.79 26.98 -15.39
N ALA A 292 -0.31 27.13 -16.11
CA ALA A 292 -0.90 26.07 -16.90
C ALA A 292 -1.34 26.59 -18.27
N THR A 293 -1.00 25.86 -19.32
CA THR A 293 -1.51 26.09 -20.66
C THR A 293 -2.43 24.96 -21.06
N ILE A 294 -3.56 25.30 -21.65
CA ILE A 294 -4.51 24.36 -22.23
C ILE A 294 -4.62 24.68 -23.71
N LYS A 295 -4.47 23.67 -24.55
CA LYS A 295 -4.62 23.78 -26.01
C LYS A 295 -5.48 22.62 -26.51
N PRO A 296 -6.19 22.79 -27.63
CA PRO A 296 -6.78 21.65 -28.34
C PRO A 296 -5.69 20.61 -28.63
N GLY A 297 -6.01 19.35 -28.37
CA GLY A 297 -5.10 18.22 -28.57
C GLY A 297 -4.90 17.93 -30.05
N LYS A 298 -3.75 17.34 -30.38
CA LYS A 298 -3.43 16.96 -31.76
C LYS A 298 -4.40 15.91 -32.31
N ALA A 299 -4.88 16.11 -33.54
CA ALA A 299 -5.71 15.14 -34.24
C ALA A 299 -4.98 13.78 -34.36
N GLY A 300 -5.66 12.69 -33.99
CA GLY A 300 -5.08 11.33 -34.01
C GLY A 300 -4.02 11.07 -32.93
N GLY A 301 -3.79 12.00 -32.00
CA GLY A 301 -2.84 11.81 -30.90
C GLY A 301 -3.29 10.74 -29.91
N ASN A 302 -2.31 9.94 -29.46
CA ASN A 302 -2.50 9.00 -28.36
C ASN A 302 -2.48 9.76 -27.03
N THR A 303 -3.42 9.41 -26.14
CA THR A 303 -3.44 9.95 -24.79
C THR A 303 -2.16 9.54 -24.05
N SER A 304 -1.48 10.51 -23.44
CA SER A 304 -0.32 10.24 -22.59
C SER A 304 -0.21 11.29 -21.49
N GLY A 305 0.46 10.93 -20.39
CA GLY A 305 0.71 11.82 -19.28
C GLY A 305 2.09 11.57 -18.69
N ARG A 306 2.81 12.63 -18.35
CA ARG A 306 4.13 12.55 -17.74
C ARG A 306 4.30 13.62 -16.67
N ILE A 307 4.88 13.23 -15.56
CA ILE A 307 5.34 14.13 -14.50
C ILE A 307 6.87 14.07 -14.49
N ASN A 308 7.52 15.21 -14.71
CA ASN A 308 8.98 15.36 -14.70
C ASN A 308 9.35 16.48 -13.73
N GLY A 309 9.77 16.12 -12.51
CA GLY A 309 9.93 17.12 -11.46
C GLY A 309 8.60 17.84 -11.21
N GLY A 310 8.62 19.17 -11.18
CA GLY A 310 7.42 19.99 -11.06
C GLY A 310 6.67 20.28 -12.36
N GLN A 311 6.96 19.58 -13.46
CA GLN A 311 6.24 19.77 -14.72
C GLN A 311 5.31 18.60 -15.00
N ILE A 312 4.06 18.93 -15.33
CA ILE A 312 3.03 17.99 -15.75
C ILE A 312 2.75 18.23 -17.23
N ASP A 313 2.86 17.18 -18.03
CA ASP A 313 2.58 17.19 -19.46
C ASP A 313 1.54 16.11 -19.77
N LEU A 314 0.32 16.53 -20.09
CA LEU A 314 -0.79 15.68 -20.50
C LEU A 314 -1.07 15.96 -21.97
N GLN A 315 -0.97 14.94 -22.81
CA GLN A 315 -1.19 15.05 -24.25
C GLN A 315 -2.45 14.29 -24.63
N SER A 316 -3.28 14.90 -25.48
CA SER A 316 -4.47 14.28 -26.07
C SER A 316 -5.42 13.65 -25.04
N ILE A 317 -5.60 14.32 -23.90
CA ILE A 317 -6.45 13.86 -22.79
C ILE A 317 -7.86 14.44 -22.90
N THR A 318 -8.89 13.66 -22.58
CA THR A 318 -10.28 14.12 -22.59
C THR A 318 -10.65 14.77 -21.25
N LEU A 319 -11.62 15.69 -21.27
CA LEU A 319 -12.06 16.32 -20.01
C LEU A 319 -12.71 15.29 -19.07
N LYS A 320 -13.40 14.27 -19.59
CA LYS A 320 -13.89 13.13 -18.81
C LYS A 320 -12.76 12.43 -18.03
N THR A 321 -11.63 12.15 -18.69
CA THR A 321 -10.49 11.49 -18.02
C THR A 321 -9.94 12.37 -16.90
N LEU A 322 -9.87 13.69 -17.10
CA LEU A 322 -9.43 14.62 -16.06
C LEU A 322 -10.42 14.68 -14.89
N LEU A 323 -11.73 14.63 -15.16
CA LEU A 323 -12.78 14.55 -14.13
C LEU A 323 -12.64 13.27 -13.30
N ASP A 324 -12.42 12.12 -13.95
CA ASP A 324 -12.25 10.84 -13.28
C ASP A 324 -11.04 10.85 -12.33
N ILE A 325 -9.93 11.44 -12.77
CA ILE A 325 -8.73 11.60 -11.93
C ILE A 325 -9.01 12.57 -10.76
N ALA A 326 -9.54 13.76 -11.06
CA ALA A 326 -9.69 14.85 -10.10
C ALA A 326 -10.71 14.51 -9.01
N TRP A 327 -11.81 13.84 -9.32
CA TRP A 327 -12.85 13.45 -8.36
C TRP A 327 -12.80 11.99 -7.90
N GLU A 328 -11.75 11.24 -8.27
CA GLU A 328 -11.55 9.83 -7.91
C GLU A 328 -12.72 8.93 -8.37
N LEU A 329 -13.20 9.16 -9.59
CA LEU A 329 -14.29 8.39 -10.17
C LEU A 329 -13.75 7.16 -10.90
N ASN A 330 -14.55 6.10 -10.98
CA ASN A 330 -14.21 4.95 -11.80
C ASN A 330 -14.46 5.30 -13.27
N PRO A 331 -13.45 5.21 -14.16
CA PRO A 331 -13.61 5.59 -15.56
C PRO A 331 -14.58 4.67 -16.32
N ASN A 332 -14.93 3.51 -15.76
CA ASN A 332 -15.90 2.58 -16.35
C ASN A 332 -17.33 2.74 -15.80
N ASP A 333 -17.56 3.71 -14.91
CA ASP A 333 -18.88 3.99 -14.33
C ASP A 333 -19.60 5.11 -15.08
N ASP A 334 -20.48 4.72 -15.99
CA ASP A 334 -21.29 5.66 -16.78
C ASP A 334 -22.37 6.37 -15.94
N GLU A 335 -22.64 5.92 -14.71
CA GLU A 335 -23.62 6.53 -13.80
C GLU A 335 -22.97 7.49 -12.78
N ALA A 336 -21.63 7.58 -12.73
CA ALA A 336 -20.88 8.40 -11.77
C ALA A 336 -20.98 9.91 -12.03
N ILE A 337 -21.26 10.32 -13.28
CA ILE A 337 -21.36 11.73 -13.68
C ILE A 337 -22.72 12.00 -14.32
N VAL A 338 -23.43 13.00 -13.80
CA VAL A 338 -24.70 13.49 -14.33
C VAL A 338 -24.49 14.85 -15.01
N GLY A 339 -25.16 15.09 -16.12
CA GLY A 339 -25.03 16.35 -16.88
C GLY A 339 -23.79 16.41 -17.78
N ALA A 340 -23.08 15.30 -17.95
CA ALA A 340 -21.93 15.21 -18.85
C ALA A 340 -22.34 15.46 -20.31
N ALA A 341 -21.78 16.50 -20.91
CA ALA A 341 -21.91 16.75 -22.34
C ALA A 341 -21.04 15.78 -23.15
N LYS A 342 -21.50 15.35 -24.33
CA LYS A 342 -20.80 14.35 -25.16
C LYS A 342 -19.36 14.73 -25.53
N TRP A 343 -19.07 16.02 -25.65
CA TRP A 343 -17.73 16.50 -26.01
C TRP A 343 -16.69 16.18 -24.93
N LEU A 344 -17.10 15.97 -23.67
CA LEU A 344 -16.21 15.62 -22.56
C LEU A 344 -15.43 14.31 -22.84
N ASP A 345 -16.00 13.41 -23.63
CA ASP A 345 -15.42 12.10 -23.97
C ASP A 345 -14.65 12.12 -25.31
N VAL A 346 -14.83 13.16 -26.12
CA VAL A 346 -14.37 13.19 -27.51
C VAL A 346 -13.28 14.23 -27.71
N ASP A 347 -13.51 15.43 -27.18
CA ASP A 347 -12.57 16.52 -27.34
C ASP A 347 -11.36 16.28 -26.47
N LYS A 348 -10.21 16.48 -27.11
CA LYS A 348 -8.90 16.23 -26.52
C LYS A 348 -8.21 17.55 -26.28
N PHE A 349 -7.46 17.59 -25.19
CA PHE A 349 -6.67 18.75 -24.79
C PHE A 349 -5.23 18.32 -24.54
N ASP A 350 -4.29 19.21 -24.87
CA ASP A 350 -2.93 19.15 -24.40
C ASP A 350 -2.81 20.15 -23.23
N ILE A 351 -2.40 19.65 -22.06
CA ILE A 351 -2.21 20.43 -20.84
C ILE A 351 -0.75 20.38 -20.45
N LEU A 352 -0.11 21.54 -20.44
CA LEU A 352 1.23 21.71 -19.90
C LEU A 352 1.15 22.60 -18.66
N ALA A 353 1.49 22.05 -17.51
CA ALA A 353 1.41 22.75 -16.24
C ALA A 353 2.70 22.64 -15.43
N LYS A 354 2.98 23.67 -14.63
CA LYS A 354 4.11 23.73 -13.71
C LYS A 354 3.58 23.93 -12.30
N VAL A 355 4.13 23.18 -11.36
CA VAL A 355 3.88 23.33 -9.93
C VAL A 355 5.04 24.06 -9.26
N SER A 356 4.75 24.81 -8.20
CA SER A 356 5.77 25.43 -7.34
C SER A 356 6.68 24.36 -6.75
N ASN A 357 7.95 24.71 -6.53
CA ASN A 357 8.90 23.87 -5.81
C ASN A 357 8.43 23.53 -4.39
N ASP A 358 7.62 24.38 -3.77
CA ASP A 358 7.09 24.16 -2.42
C ASP A 358 6.03 23.04 -2.38
N ALA A 359 5.41 22.76 -3.53
CA ALA A 359 4.47 21.63 -3.70
C ALA A 359 5.19 20.29 -3.97
N LEU A 360 6.53 20.30 -4.10
CA LEU A 360 7.29 19.09 -4.37
C LEU A 360 7.64 18.33 -3.09
N SER A 361 7.44 17.02 -3.10
CA SER A 361 7.88 16.08 -2.08
C SER A 361 9.25 15.48 -2.43
N ASN A 362 10.03 15.16 -1.40
CA ASN A 362 11.24 14.34 -1.51
C ASN A 362 10.90 12.84 -1.48
N ALA A 363 9.92 12.39 -2.27
CA ALA A 363 9.37 11.03 -2.20
C ALA A 363 10.29 9.91 -2.74
N GLY A 364 11.54 10.22 -3.10
CA GLY A 364 12.50 9.28 -3.67
C GLY A 364 12.27 8.99 -5.16
N PRO A 365 13.07 8.09 -5.77
CA PRO A 365 13.09 7.90 -7.22
C PRO A 365 11.88 7.14 -7.80
N THR A 366 11.10 6.46 -6.96
CA THR A 366 10.00 5.58 -7.38
C THR A 366 8.62 6.22 -7.31
N ARG A 367 8.52 7.43 -6.75
CA ARG A 367 7.26 8.16 -6.59
C ARG A 367 7.32 9.49 -7.33
N PRO A 368 6.21 9.94 -7.94
CA PRO A 368 6.12 11.30 -8.45
C PRO A 368 6.44 12.29 -7.31
N PRO A 369 7.15 13.38 -7.59
CA PRO A 369 7.47 14.37 -6.58
C PRO A 369 6.25 15.24 -6.21
N ILE A 370 5.04 14.89 -6.62
CA ILE A 370 3.81 15.63 -6.35
C ILE A 370 2.87 14.67 -5.60
N ASP A 371 2.39 15.09 -4.43
CA ASP A 371 1.35 14.37 -3.67
C ASP A 371 0.08 14.25 -4.52
N ILE A 372 -0.57 13.07 -4.49
CA ILE A 372 -1.66 12.80 -5.42
C ILE A 372 -2.91 13.62 -5.11
N GLU A 373 -3.14 13.98 -3.85
CA GLU A 373 -4.27 14.82 -3.44
C GLU A 373 -4.04 16.24 -3.89
N ASP A 374 -2.80 16.71 -3.77
CA ASP A 374 -2.42 18.01 -4.31
C ASP A 374 -2.61 18.04 -5.82
N LEU A 375 -2.20 16.99 -6.56
CA LEU A 375 -2.46 16.88 -7.98
C LEU A 375 -3.97 16.92 -8.31
N ARG A 376 -4.79 16.16 -7.59
CA ARG A 376 -6.24 16.16 -7.79
C ARG A 376 -6.85 17.53 -7.53
N ASN A 377 -6.42 18.22 -6.48
CA ASN A 377 -6.92 19.55 -6.15
C ASN A 377 -6.45 20.62 -7.14
N MET A 378 -5.21 20.54 -7.63
CA MET A 378 -4.69 21.39 -8.71
C MET A 378 -5.51 21.19 -10.00
N LEU A 379 -5.82 19.94 -10.36
CA LEU A 379 -6.69 19.64 -11.50
C LEU A 379 -8.11 20.20 -11.28
N LYS A 380 -8.73 20.02 -10.11
CA LYS A 380 -10.06 20.61 -9.82
C LYS A 380 -10.03 22.13 -10.01
N GLY A 381 -9.04 22.81 -9.43
CA GLY A 381 -8.87 24.26 -9.56
C GLY A 381 -8.73 24.70 -11.02
N LEU A 382 -7.84 24.03 -11.76
CA LEU A 382 -7.63 24.29 -13.18
C LEU A 382 -8.92 24.11 -13.99
N LEU A 383 -9.68 23.03 -13.75
CA LEU A 383 -10.90 22.74 -14.49
C LEU A 383 -12.03 23.72 -14.17
N ILE A 384 -12.21 24.06 -12.90
CA ILE A 384 -13.19 25.05 -12.44
C ILE A 384 -12.89 26.42 -13.05
N GLU A 385 -11.64 26.84 -13.03
CA GLU A 385 -11.24 28.14 -13.55
C GLU A 385 -11.29 28.17 -15.09
N ARG A 386 -10.61 27.22 -15.75
CA ARG A 386 -10.38 27.31 -17.20
C ARG A 386 -11.59 26.89 -18.02
N PHE A 387 -12.42 25.97 -17.54
CA PHE A 387 -13.66 25.58 -18.23
C PHE A 387 -14.92 26.16 -17.59
N GLN A 388 -14.76 27.15 -16.69
CA GLN A 388 -15.84 27.78 -15.94
C GLN A 388 -16.76 26.77 -15.25
N MET A 389 -16.18 25.65 -14.81
CA MET A 389 -16.94 24.48 -14.39
C MET A 389 -17.63 24.69 -13.04
N LYS A 390 -18.90 24.31 -12.96
CA LYS A 390 -19.69 24.26 -11.73
C LYS A 390 -20.17 22.84 -11.51
N VAL A 391 -19.88 22.31 -10.33
CA VAL A 391 -20.27 20.95 -9.96
C VAL A 391 -20.77 20.89 -8.52
N HIS A 392 -21.62 19.91 -8.24
CA HIS A 392 -21.96 19.51 -6.88
C HIS A 392 -22.08 17.99 -6.78
N LYS A 393 -22.23 17.48 -5.56
CA LYS A 393 -22.57 16.07 -5.31
C LYS A 393 -24.01 15.96 -4.84
N GLU A 394 -24.72 14.96 -5.34
CA GLU A 394 -26.05 14.60 -4.85
C GLU A 394 -26.24 13.08 -4.91
N ASP A 395 -27.18 12.56 -4.12
CA ASP A 395 -27.55 11.15 -4.17
C ASP A 395 -28.47 10.89 -5.38
N ARG A 396 -28.05 9.97 -6.25
CA ARG A 396 -28.86 9.50 -7.39
C ARG A 396 -29.11 8.01 -7.33
N PRO A 397 -30.27 7.54 -7.82
CA PRO A 397 -30.55 6.11 -7.94
C PRO A 397 -29.68 5.50 -9.06
N VAL A 398 -28.49 5.03 -8.71
CA VAL A 398 -27.57 4.34 -9.64
C VAL A 398 -27.63 2.83 -9.45
N SER A 399 -27.09 2.09 -10.42
CA SER A 399 -26.92 0.65 -10.30
C SER A 399 -25.91 0.28 -9.21
N ALA A 400 -26.37 -0.32 -8.11
CA ALA A 400 -25.51 -0.78 -7.03
C ALA A 400 -25.85 -2.21 -6.60
N TYR A 401 -24.94 -2.88 -5.91
CA TYR A 401 -25.07 -4.31 -5.58
C TYR A 401 -25.35 -4.56 -4.10
N THR A 402 -26.24 -5.49 -3.80
CA THR A 402 -26.45 -6.01 -2.45
C THR A 402 -25.93 -7.44 -2.38
N LEU A 403 -25.09 -7.71 -1.39
CA LEU A 403 -24.57 -9.04 -1.13
C LEU A 403 -25.59 -9.83 -0.30
N ILE A 404 -26.02 -10.97 -0.82
CA ILE A 404 -26.93 -11.90 -0.14
C ILE A 404 -26.30 -13.28 0.00
N ALA A 405 -26.75 -14.02 1.00
CA ALA A 405 -26.37 -15.42 1.19
C ALA A 405 -27.25 -16.33 0.31
N VAL A 406 -26.64 -17.31 -0.35
CA VAL A 406 -27.37 -18.37 -1.08
C VAL A 406 -27.07 -19.73 -0.46
N SER A 407 -25.79 -20.12 -0.48
CA SER A 407 -25.30 -21.33 0.17
C SER A 407 -23.85 -21.08 0.60
N PRO A 408 -23.62 -20.22 1.63
CA PRO A 408 -22.29 -19.69 1.95
C PRO A 408 -21.23 -20.78 2.14
N LYS A 409 -20.08 -20.61 1.49
CA LYS A 409 -18.92 -21.52 1.50
C LYS A 409 -17.68 -20.80 2.03
N LEU A 410 -17.82 -20.16 3.17
CA LEU A 410 -16.76 -19.38 3.81
C LEU A 410 -16.14 -20.17 4.96
N LYS A 411 -14.84 -19.98 5.19
CA LYS A 411 -14.17 -20.55 6.34
C LYS A 411 -14.24 -19.57 7.50
N LYS A 412 -14.58 -20.02 8.71
CA LYS A 412 -14.56 -19.16 9.89
C LYS A 412 -13.12 -18.72 10.18
N ALA A 413 -12.93 -17.42 10.41
CA ALA A 413 -11.61 -16.86 10.68
C ALA A 413 -11.09 -17.20 12.07
N ASP A 414 -9.76 -17.20 12.21
CA ASP A 414 -9.10 -17.17 13.51
C ASP A 414 -9.27 -15.77 14.12
N PRO A 415 -9.90 -15.63 15.30
CA PRO A 415 -10.14 -14.33 15.92
C PRO A 415 -8.85 -13.58 16.30
N SER A 416 -7.71 -14.27 16.35
CA SER A 416 -6.39 -13.67 16.64
C SER A 416 -5.66 -13.17 15.38
N SER A 417 -6.15 -13.51 14.18
CA SER A 417 -5.55 -13.06 12.92
C SER A 417 -5.95 -11.62 12.57
N ARG A 418 -5.14 -10.91 11.79
CA ARG A 418 -5.50 -9.58 11.29
C ARG A 418 -6.41 -9.66 10.08
N THR A 419 -7.26 -8.65 9.91
CA THR A 419 -8.00 -8.49 8.67
C THR A 419 -7.01 -8.11 7.56
N ARG A 420 -6.96 -8.89 6.47
CA ARG A 420 -6.08 -8.62 5.33
C ARG A 420 -6.63 -9.29 4.07
N CYS A 421 -6.37 -8.68 2.91
CA CYS A 421 -6.45 -9.36 1.62
C CYS A 421 -5.14 -9.24 0.84
N THR A 422 -4.73 -10.35 0.22
CA THR A 422 -3.53 -10.43 -0.61
C THR A 422 -3.82 -11.07 -1.93
N GLU A 423 -3.14 -10.60 -2.97
CA GLU A 423 -3.15 -11.22 -4.29
C GLU A 423 -1.91 -12.11 -4.44
N GLY A 424 -2.10 -13.35 -4.91
CA GLY A 424 -1.02 -14.34 -4.91
C GLY A 424 -1.53 -15.77 -4.76
N PRO A 425 -0.62 -16.75 -4.68
CA PRO A 425 -0.97 -18.13 -4.34
C PRO A 425 -1.85 -18.19 -3.08
N GLY A 426 -2.78 -19.14 -3.06
CA GLY A 426 -3.64 -19.37 -1.89
C GLY A 426 -2.85 -19.84 -0.67
N PRO A 427 -3.49 -19.94 0.52
CA PRO A 427 -2.85 -20.43 1.74
C PRO A 427 -2.24 -21.83 1.64
N ASP A 428 -2.70 -22.65 0.68
CA ASP A 428 -2.16 -23.97 0.39
C ASP A 428 -0.96 -23.95 -0.57
N GLY A 429 -0.47 -22.76 -0.93
CA GLY A 429 0.63 -22.54 -1.87
C GLY A 429 0.25 -22.73 -3.34
N LYS A 430 -1.01 -23.07 -3.65
CA LYS A 430 -1.44 -23.27 -5.04
C LYS A 430 -1.84 -21.96 -5.68
N ASP A 431 -1.48 -21.82 -6.95
CA ASP A 431 -1.89 -20.68 -7.77
C ASP A 431 -2.57 -21.21 -9.06
N PRO A 432 -3.91 -21.32 -9.10
CA PRO A 432 -4.66 -21.77 -10.28
C PRO A 432 -4.36 -20.96 -11.55
N ARG A 433 -3.83 -19.74 -11.43
CA ARG A 433 -3.47 -18.88 -12.57
C ARG A 433 -2.33 -19.45 -13.41
N ILE A 434 -1.50 -20.31 -12.82
CA ILE A 434 -0.43 -21.01 -13.55
C ILE A 434 -1.03 -22.02 -14.54
N ALA A 435 -2.03 -22.78 -14.11
CA ALA A 435 -2.71 -23.77 -14.96
C ALA A 435 -3.75 -23.13 -15.89
N SER A 436 -4.37 -22.03 -15.45
CA SER A 436 -5.39 -21.30 -16.20
C SER A 436 -5.14 -19.79 -16.14
N PRO A 437 -4.25 -19.26 -17.00
CA PRO A 437 -3.88 -17.84 -16.99
C PRO A 437 -5.05 -16.88 -17.26
N ILE A 438 -6.14 -17.37 -17.86
CA ILE A 438 -7.36 -16.58 -18.09
C ILE A 438 -8.03 -16.15 -16.77
N LEU A 439 -7.84 -16.92 -15.68
CA LEU A 439 -8.27 -16.56 -14.33
C LEU A 439 -7.24 -15.64 -13.66
N ASN A 440 -6.86 -14.55 -14.31
CA ASN A 440 -5.70 -13.73 -13.93
C ASN A 440 -5.75 -13.09 -12.52
N ARG A 441 -6.86 -13.18 -11.77
CA ARG A 441 -6.98 -12.71 -10.38
C ARG A 441 -7.14 -13.86 -9.41
N LEU A 442 -6.40 -13.78 -8.29
CA LEU A 442 -6.50 -14.70 -7.16
C LEU A 442 -6.31 -13.93 -5.86
N VAL A 443 -7.41 -13.70 -5.14
CA VAL A 443 -7.42 -12.88 -3.93
C VAL A 443 -7.73 -13.77 -2.74
N THR A 444 -6.87 -13.75 -1.73
CA THR A 444 -7.09 -14.41 -0.44
C THR A 444 -7.33 -13.35 0.62
N CYS A 445 -8.48 -13.44 1.28
CA CYS A 445 -8.90 -12.56 2.35
C CYS A 445 -9.04 -13.34 3.65
N GLN A 446 -8.66 -12.70 4.75
CA GLN A 446 -8.66 -13.28 6.09
C GLN A 446 -9.34 -12.35 7.08
N ASN A 447 -10.03 -12.93 8.05
CA ASN A 447 -10.68 -12.24 9.16
C ASN A 447 -11.53 -11.03 8.76
N MET A 448 -12.38 -11.19 7.73
CA MET A 448 -13.29 -10.14 7.28
C MET A 448 -14.73 -10.41 7.68
N ASN A 449 -15.42 -9.39 8.19
CA ASN A 449 -16.88 -9.40 8.30
C ASN A 449 -17.53 -9.06 6.95
N MET A 450 -18.85 -9.28 6.82
CA MET A 450 -19.54 -9.13 5.53
C MET A 450 -19.57 -7.71 4.98
N ALA A 451 -19.58 -6.69 5.84
CA ALA A 451 -19.48 -5.30 5.38
C ALA A 451 -18.10 -5.03 4.77
N GLN A 452 -17.03 -5.48 5.45
CA GLN A 452 -15.66 -5.40 4.93
C GLN A 452 -15.48 -6.19 3.63
N ILE A 453 -16.12 -7.36 3.50
CA ILE A 453 -16.12 -8.13 2.24
C ILE A 453 -16.77 -7.31 1.11
N GLY A 454 -17.86 -6.60 1.39
CA GLY A 454 -18.51 -5.73 0.41
C GLY A 454 -17.62 -4.57 -0.07
N GLU A 455 -16.95 -3.89 0.85
CA GLU A 455 -15.96 -2.85 0.54
C GLU A 455 -14.79 -3.41 -0.29
N GLU A 456 -14.27 -4.56 0.12
CA GLU A 456 -13.16 -5.21 -0.55
C GLU A 456 -13.52 -5.67 -1.96
N PHE A 457 -14.75 -6.13 -2.19
CA PHE A 457 -15.23 -6.51 -3.51
C PHE A 457 -15.21 -5.33 -4.48
N GLN A 458 -15.57 -4.12 -4.04
CA GLN A 458 -15.44 -2.91 -4.87
C GLN A 458 -13.97 -2.65 -5.23
N ARG A 459 -13.05 -2.83 -4.27
CA ARG A 459 -11.61 -2.63 -4.47
C ARG A 459 -11.00 -3.63 -5.45
N VAL A 460 -11.24 -4.92 -5.25
CA VAL A 460 -10.58 -5.98 -6.04
C VAL A 460 -11.25 -6.23 -7.39
N ALA A 461 -12.54 -5.90 -7.51
CA ALA A 461 -13.33 -6.07 -8.72
C ALA A 461 -13.76 -4.73 -9.33
N ALA A 462 -12.86 -3.74 -9.33
CA ALA A 462 -13.10 -2.38 -9.82
C ALA A 462 -13.60 -2.30 -11.29
N GLY A 463 -13.38 -3.34 -12.10
CA GLY A 463 -13.94 -3.43 -13.47
C GLY A 463 -15.37 -3.98 -13.55
N PHE A 464 -15.95 -4.38 -12.41
CA PHE A 464 -17.29 -4.97 -12.29
C PHE A 464 -18.19 -4.20 -11.31
N ILE A 465 -17.61 -3.67 -10.22
CA ILE A 465 -18.33 -3.04 -9.11
C ILE A 465 -17.86 -1.59 -8.99
N TYR A 466 -18.80 -0.67 -9.20
CA TYR A 466 -18.49 0.77 -9.21
C TYR A 466 -19.06 1.52 -8.02
N SER A 467 -20.09 0.96 -7.38
CA SER A 467 -20.73 1.53 -6.18
C SER A 467 -20.53 0.63 -4.96
N PRO A 468 -20.61 1.19 -3.73
CA PRO A 468 -20.48 0.42 -2.49
C PRO A 468 -21.45 -0.76 -2.41
N VAL A 469 -20.94 -1.93 -2.04
CA VAL A 469 -21.75 -3.15 -1.86
C VAL A 469 -22.43 -3.12 -0.49
N LEU A 470 -23.74 -3.33 -0.45
CA LEU A 470 -24.48 -3.43 0.82
C LEU A 470 -24.52 -4.88 1.31
N ASP A 471 -24.18 -5.12 2.56
CA ASP A 471 -24.40 -6.42 3.20
C ASP A 471 -25.88 -6.60 3.56
N ALA A 472 -26.52 -7.62 2.98
CA ALA A 472 -27.82 -8.15 3.39
C ALA A 472 -27.77 -9.68 3.57
N THR A 473 -26.59 -10.21 3.86
CA THR A 473 -26.37 -11.65 4.00
C THR A 473 -26.95 -12.20 5.31
N GLY A 474 -27.03 -11.36 6.36
CA GLY A 474 -27.35 -11.77 7.72
C GLY A 474 -26.25 -12.59 8.41
N ILE A 475 -25.10 -12.79 7.77
CA ILE A 475 -24.01 -13.63 8.30
C ILE A 475 -23.19 -12.81 9.29
N LYS A 476 -23.10 -13.32 10.52
CA LYS A 476 -22.32 -12.72 11.62
C LYS A 476 -20.90 -13.29 11.68
N GLY A 477 -20.00 -12.57 12.33
CA GLY A 477 -18.61 -12.99 12.54
C GLY A 477 -17.70 -12.64 11.37
N ALA A 478 -16.46 -13.15 11.44
CA ALA A 478 -15.42 -12.91 10.46
C ALA A 478 -14.98 -14.20 9.77
N TRP A 479 -14.56 -14.05 8.52
CA TRP A 479 -14.43 -15.15 7.57
C TRP A 479 -13.17 -15.01 6.72
N ASP A 480 -12.60 -16.17 6.41
CA ASP A 480 -11.51 -16.34 5.44
C ASP A 480 -12.09 -16.91 4.15
N PHE A 481 -11.55 -16.45 3.02
CA PHE A 481 -11.87 -17.00 1.71
C PHE A 481 -10.75 -16.73 0.70
N THR A 482 -10.74 -17.55 -0.35
CA THR A 482 -9.93 -17.31 -1.54
C THR A 482 -10.87 -17.27 -2.74
N LEU A 483 -10.69 -16.28 -3.60
CA LEU A 483 -11.53 -16.03 -4.77
C LEU A 483 -10.67 -15.93 -6.03
N SER A 484 -10.94 -16.80 -7.00
CA SER A 484 -10.28 -16.79 -8.30
C SER A 484 -11.25 -16.33 -9.40
N PHE A 485 -10.85 -15.37 -10.22
CA PHE A 485 -11.70 -14.83 -11.28
C PHE A 485 -10.87 -14.18 -12.39
N SER A 486 -11.53 -13.87 -13.50
CA SER A 486 -10.95 -13.12 -14.62
C SER A 486 -11.26 -11.64 -14.49
N SER A 487 -10.31 -10.77 -14.81
CA SER A 487 -10.54 -9.32 -14.90
C SER A 487 -11.59 -8.98 -15.97
N ALA A 488 -12.27 -7.84 -15.82
CA ALA A 488 -13.43 -7.50 -16.64
C ALA A 488 -13.13 -7.40 -18.14
N ASP A 489 -11.91 -7.00 -18.50
CA ASP A 489 -11.38 -6.96 -19.86
C ASP A 489 -11.26 -8.35 -20.50
N LEU A 490 -10.94 -9.39 -19.73
CA LEU A 490 -10.81 -10.76 -20.21
C LEU A 490 -12.15 -11.50 -20.34
N VAL A 491 -13.14 -11.12 -19.52
CA VAL A 491 -14.51 -11.66 -19.58
C VAL A 491 -15.30 -11.04 -20.75
N LYS A 492 -14.87 -9.88 -21.25
CA LYS A 492 -15.55 -9.11 -22.31
C LYS A 492 -14.85 -9.26 -23.67
N GLY A 493 -14.49 -10.46 -24.10
CA GLY A 493 -13.94 -10.66 -25.45
C GLY A 493 -14.68 -9.82 -26.51
N THR A 494 -14.01 -8.79 -27.03
CA THR A 494 -14.44 -7.75 -28.01
C THR A 494 -15.55 -6.74 -27.57
N GLY A 495 -15.15 -5.57 -27.07
CA GLY A 495 -15.79 -4.26 -27.30
C GLY A 495 -17.29 -4.08 -27.01
N ALA A 496 -17.63 -3.67 -25.77
CA ALA A 496 -18.62 -2.63 -25.41
C ALA A 496 -18.95 -2.68 -23.90
N PRO A 497 -19.17 -1.55 -23.21
CA PRO A 497 -19.74 -1.53 -21.86
C PRO A 497 -21.24 -1.88 -21.89
N GLY A 498 -21.69 -2.82 -21.06
CA GLY A 498 -23.14 -2.98 -20.78
C GLY A 498 -23.75 -4.38 -20.83
N ALA A 499 -23.03 -5.43 -21.18
CA ALA A 499 -23.62 -6.78 -21.23
C ALA A 499 -23.73 -7.43 -19.83
N SER A 500 -24.99 -7.72 -19.47
CA SER A 500 -25.47 -8.44 -18.31
C SER A 500 -24.79 -9.79 -18.10
N GLY A 501 -24.51 -10.10 -16.82
CA GLY A 501 -24.01 -11.40 -16.38
C GLY A 501 -24.91 -12.56 -16.83
N GLY A 502 -24.30 -13.52 -17.51
CA GLY A 502 -24.93 -14.76 -17.92
C GLY A 502 -23.94 -15.65 -18.66
N ALA A 503 -23.51 -16.72 -17.99
CA ALA A 503 -22.60 -17.79 -18.42
C ALA A 503 -21.08 -17.48 -18.37
N SER A 504 -20.33 -18.51 -17.97
CA SER A 504 -18.88 -18.58 -18.22
C SER A 504 -18.64 -18.41 -19.71
N ASP A 505 -17.73 -17.51 -20.07
CA ASP A 505 -17.35 -17.28 -21.47
C ASP A 505 -16.75 -18.59 -22.03
N PRO A 506 -17.07 -18.98 -23.28
CA PRO A 506 -16.49 -20.17 -23.92
C PRO A 506 -14.96 -20.22 -23.88
N ASN A 507 -14.27 -19.09 -23.67
CA ASN A 507 -12.82 -19.04 -23.48
C ASN A 507 -12.32 -19.52 -22.09
N GLY A 508 -13.22 -19.90 -21.18
CA GLY A 508 -12.88 -20.35 -19.82
C GLY A 508 -12.75 -19.23 -18.79
N ALA A 509 -13.02 -17.98 -19.15
CA ALA A 509 -13.06 -16.87 -18.22
C ALA A 509 -14.21 -17.01 -17.21
N LEU A 510 -13.95 -16.53 -15.99
CA LEU A 510 -14.93 -16.56 -14.90
C LEU A 510 -15.20 -15.13 -14.43
N SER A 511 -16.43 -14.65 -14.61
CA SER A 511 -16.83 -13.35 -14.12
C SER A 511 -16.73 -13.26 -12.59
N PHE A 512 -16.52 -12.05 -12.07
CA PHE A 512 -16.50 -11.84 -10.62
C PHE A 512 -17.81 -12.31 -9.94
N PHE A 513 -18.96 -12.02 -10.56
CA PHE A 513 -20.27 -12.43 -10.04
C PHE A 513 -20.42 -13.96 -9.97
N ASP A 514 -19.97 -14.67 -11.00
CA ASP A 514 -19.98 -16.13 -11.01
C ASP A 514 -19.00 -16.72 -10.00
N ALA A 515 -17.83 -16.11 -9.83
CA ALA A 515 -16.86 -16.54 -8.83
C ALA A 515 -17.44 -16.43 -7.42
N VAL A 516 -18.03 -15.28 -7.07
CA VAL A 516 -18.70 -15.06 -5.77
C VAL A 516 -19.81 -16.09 -5.54
N ASN A 517 -20.62 -16.38 -6.57
CA ASN A 517 -21.68 -17.39 -6.48
C ASN A 517 -21.14 -18.81 -6.33
N LYS A 518 -20.30 -19.26 -7.25
CA LYS A 518 -19.86 -20.66 -7.32
C LYS A 518 -18.90 -21.02 -6.18
N GLN A 519 -17.97 -20.11 -5.85
CA GLN A 519 -16.87 -20.36 -4.91
C GLN A 519 -17.24 -19.96 -3.48
N LEU A 520 -17.93 -18.84 -3.27
CA LEU A 520 -18.28 -18.35 -1.93
C LEU A 520 -19.74 -18.65 -1.53
N GLY A 521 -20.59 -19.03 -2.49
CA GLY A 521 -22.00 -19.28 -2.20
C GLY A 521 -22.78 -18.03 -1.81
N LEU A 522 -22.26 -16.85 -2.17
CA LEU A 522 -22.90 -15.55 -2.00
C LEU A 522 -23.37 -15.02 -3.36
N LYS A 523 -24.26 -14.04 -3.38
CA LYS A 523 -24.72 -13.45 -4.64
C LYS A 523 -24.79 -11.94 -4.51
N LEU A 524 -24.37 -11.25 -5.57
CA LEU A 524 -24.54 -9.80 -5.71
C LEU A 524 -25.81 -9.54 -6.52
N GLU A 525 -26.81 -8.97 -5.88
CA GLU A 525 -28.06 -8.56 -6.53
C GLU A 525 -27.99 -7.09 -6.91
N LYS A 526 -28.12 -6.82 -8.21
CA LYS A 526 -28.12 -5.46 -8.75
C LYS A 526 -29.47 -4.81 -8.46
N GLN A 527 -29.45 -3.64 -7.86
CA GLN A 527 -30.64 -2.82 -7.61
C GLN A 527 -30.31 -1.33 -7.73
N LYS A 528 -31.33 -0.50 -7.99
CA LYS A 528 -31.16 0.96 -7.96
C LYS A 528 -31.09 1.43 -6.51
N ARG A 529 -30.02 2.12 -6.13
CA ARG A 529 -29.83 2.69 -4.78
C ARG A 529 -29.30 4.11 -4.86
N PRO A 530 -29.67 4.98 -3.89
CA PRO A 530 -29.06 6.30 -3.76
C PRO A 530 -27.56 6.14 -3.49
N VAL A 531 -26.74 6.68 -4.38
CA VAL A 531 -25.28 6.78 -4.22
C VAL A 531 -24.88 8.20 -4.61
N PRO A 532 -23.92 8.82 -3.93
CA PRO A 532 -23.40 10.13 -4.30
C PRO A 532 -22.77 10.09 -5.70
N VAL A 533 -23.24 10.95 -6.60
CA VAL A 533 -22.67 11.15 -7.95
C VAL A 533 -22.15 12.57 -8.10
N LEU A 534 -21.31 12.81 -9.11
CA LEU A 534 -20.89 14.16 -9.49
C LEU A 534 -21.88 14.73 -10.51
N VAL A 535 -22.48 15.87 -10.21
CA VAL A 535 -23.35 16.60 -11.14
C VAL A 535 -22.58 17.76 -11.73
N ILE A 536 -22.58 17.86 -13.06
CA ILE A 536 -22.06 19.01 -13.80
C ILE A 536 -23.23 19.97 -14.05
N ASP A 537 -23.24 21.07 -13.31
CA ASP A 537 -24.23 22.14 -13.46
C ASP A 537 -23.90 23.02 -14.68
N HIS A 538 -22.61 23.21 -14.93
CA HIS A 538 -22.12 24.01 -16.03
C HIS A 538 -20.67 23.65 -16.37
N VAL A 539 -20.34 23.66 -17.66
CA VAL A 539 -18.98 23.54 -18.19
C VAL A 539 -18.93 24.11 -19.61
N GLU A 540 -17.93 24.92 -19.92
CA GLU A 540 -17.70 25.44 -21.27
C GLU A 540 -16.81 24.49 -22.07
N GLU A 541 -17.08 24.32 -23.36
CA GLU A 541 -16.26 23.47 -24.26
C GLU A 541 -14.90 24.09 -24.55
N LYS A 542 -14.88 25.42 -24.69
CA LYS A 542 -13.67 26.19 -24.94
C LYS A 542 -13.14 26.71 -23.62
N PRO A 543 -11.89 26.38 -23.23
CA PRO A 543 -11.31 26.94 -22.03
C PRO A 543 -11.05 28.45 -22.23
N THR A 544 -10.99 29.18 -21.12
CA THR A 544 -10.53 30.57 -21.10
C THR A 544 -9.11 30.69 -21.67
N GLU A 545 -8.77 31.87 -22.20
CA GLU A 545 -7.44 32.15 -22.75
C GLU A 545 -6.33 31.92 -21.70
N ASN A 546 -5.12 31.61 -22.18
CA ASN A 546 -3.98 31.23 -21.34
C ASN A 546 -3.35 32.39 -20.57
#